data_AF-A0A3B9W7I9-F1
#
_entry.id   AF-A0A3B9W7I9-F1
#
_cell.length_a   1.000
_cell.length_b   1.000
_cell.length_c   1.000
_cell.angle_alpha   90.00
_cell.angle_beta   90.00
_cell.angle_gamma   90.00
#
_symmetry.space_group_name_H-M   'P 1'
#
loop_
_entity.id
_entity.type
_entity.pdbx_description
1 polymer ?
#
loop_
_entity_poly.entity_id
_entity_poly.type
_entity_poly.pdbx_seq_one_letter_code
_entity_poly.pdbx_strand_id
1 'polypeptide(L)' 'MLDIEVIEDPAAAEASLDPIRTRILRELAEPGSATQLAAKVGLPRQKVNYHLKALERHGLV' A
#
# COMPACT_ATOMS: atom_id res chain seq x y z
N MET A 1 19.81 2.65 13.60
CA MET A 1 19.93 2.74 12.13
C MET A 1 18.53 2.56 11.60
N LEU A 2 18.01 3.50 10.79
CA LEU A 2 16.74 3.27 10.10
C LEU A 2 17.03 2.27 8.98
N ASP A 3 16.20 1.24 8.86
CA ASP A 3 16.21 0.37 7.70
C ASP A 3 15.56 1.15 6.56
N ILE A 4 16.34 1.51 5.54
CA ILE A 4 15.92 2.40 4.47
C ILE A 4 16.01 1.63 3.17
N GLU A 5 14.88 1.52 2.48
CA GLU A 5 14.79 0.95 1.15
C GLU A 5 14.49 2.06 0.12
N VAL A 6 15.14 1.99 -1.04
CA VAL A 6 15.00 2.97 -2.12
C VAL A 6 14.18 2.34 -3.24
N ILE A 7 13.11 3.02 -3.65
CA ILE A 7 12.33 2.63 -4.82
C ILE A 7 13.01 3.19 -6.08
N GLU A 8 13.75 2.35 -6.81
CA GLU A 8 14.45 2.75 -8.03
C GLU A 8 13.54 2.80 -9.26
N ASP A 9 12.52 1.93 -9.33
CA ASP A 9 11.57 1.90 -10.44
C ASP A 9 10.60 3.10 -10.37
N PRO A 10 10.61 4.01 -11.38
CA PRO A 10 9.69 5.13 -11.41
C PRO A 10 8.22 4.71 -11.38
N ALA A 11 7.87 3.56 -11.97
CA ALA A 11 6.49 3.08 -11.99
C ALA A 11 6.05 2.62 -10.59
N ALA A 12 6.91 1.91 -9.86
CA ALA A 12 6.69 1.60 -8.45
C ALA A 12 6.60 2.86 -7.57
N ALA A 13 7.45 3.87 -7.84
CA ALA A 13 7.40 5.14 -7.12
C ALA A 13 6.06 5.85 -7.37
N GLU A 14 5.64 6.01 -8.62
CA GLU A 14 4.33 6.57 -8.98
C GLU A 14 3.18 5.76 -8.34
N ALA A 15 3.31 4.44 -8.31
CA ALA A 15 2.33 3.58 -7.66
C ALA A 15 2.21 3.85 -6.15
N SER A 16 3.32 4.09 -5.46
CA SER A 16 3.31 4.37 -4.02
C SER A 16 2.73 5.75 -3.65
N LEU A 17 2.79 6.72 -4.58
CA LEU A 17 2.45 8.13 -4.34
C LEU A 17 0.95 8.46 -4.44
N ASP A 18 0.11 7.53 -4.91
CA ASP A 18 -1.34 7.71 -4.83
C ASP A 18 -1.79 7.84 -3.35
N PRO A 19 -2.61 8.84 -2.99
CA PRO A 19 -2.95 9.12 -1.60
C PRO A 19 -3.57 7.94 -0.85
N ILE A 20 -4.33 7.08 -1.54
CA ILE A 20 -4.93 5.90 -0.91
C ILE A 20 -3.88 4.80 -0.73
N ARG A 21 -3.05 4.56 -1.74
CA ARG A 21 -1.95 3.59 -1.65
C ARG A 21 -0.93 3.97 -0.58
N THR A 22 -0.55 5.24 -0.46
CA THR A 22 0.33 5.72 0.62
C THR A 22 -0.28 5.46 2.00
N ARG A 23 -1.60 5.67 2.16
CA ARG A 23 -2.29 5.37 3.43
C ARG A 23 -2.32 3.87 3.72
N ILE A 24 -2.55 3.03 2.71
CA ILE A 24 -2.53 1.57 2.86
C ILE A 24 -1.13 1.08 3.27
N LEU A 25 -0.07 1.54 2.59
CA LEU A 25 1.32 1.19 2.91
C LEU A 25 1.67 1.58 4.35
N ARG A 26 1.24 2.76 4.80
CA ARG A 26 1.43 3.20 6.19
C ARG A 26 0.78 2.25 7.19
N GLU A 27 -0.44 1.78 6.91
CA GLU A 27 -1.15 0.85 7.79
C GLU A 27 -0.57 -0.56 7.79
N LEU A 28 0.11 -0.94 6.69
CA LEU A 28 0.84 -2.21 6.52
C LEU A 28 2.24 -2.20 7.14
N ALA A 29 2.63 -1.12 7.83
CA ALA A 29 3.75 -1.18 8.77
C ALA A 29 3.58 -2.32 9.78
N GLU A 30 2.34 -2.71 10.07
CA GLU A 30 1.99 -3.95 10.77
C GLU A 30 1.19 -4.87 9.83
N PRO A 31 1.47 -6.19 9.78
CA PRO A 31 0.72 -7.11 8.95
C PRO A 31 -0.80 -7.05 9.21
N GLY A 32 -1.59 -6.99 8.15
CA GLY A 32 -3.05 -6.88 8.27
C GLY A 32 -3.79 -7.35 7.02
N SER A 33 -5.00 -7.86 7.22
CA SER A 33 -5.88 -8.26 6.12
C SER A 33 -6.50 -7.06 5.41
N ALA A 34 -6.95 -7.26 4.17
CA ALA A 34 -7.69 -6.25 3.42
C ALA A 34 -8.96 -5.75 4.14
N THR A 35 -9.60 -6.59 4.96
CA THR A 35 -10.78 -6.21 5.77
C THR A 35 -10.39 -5.25 6.90
N GLN A 36 -9.28 -5.54 7.59
CA GLN A 36 -8.77 -4.65 8.63
C GLN A 36 -8.33 -3.31 8.04
N LEU A 37 -7.60 -3.33 6.93
CA LEU A 37 -7.17 -2.12 6.22
C LEU A 37 -8.36 -1.28 5.77
N ALA A 38 -9.41 -1.89 5.21
CA ALA A 38 -10.64 -1.22 4.82
C ALA A 38 -11.29 -0.44 5.96
N ALA A 39 -11.36 -1.03 7.15
CA ALA A 39 -11.86 -0.35 8.34
C ALA A 39 -10.99 0.86 8.72
N LYS A 40 -9.66 0.71 8.69
CA LYS A 40 -8.71 1.78 9.04
C LYS A 40 -8.70 2.95 8.05
N VAL A 41 -8.76 2.67 6.75
CA VAL A 41 -8.69 3.72 5.71
C VAL A 41 -10.05 4.30 5.35
N GLY A 42 -11.15 3.72 5.85
CA GLY A 42 -12.51 4.19 5.62
C GLY A 42 -13.02 3.92 4.21
N LEU A 43 -12.62 2.80 3.60
CA LEU A 43 -12.97 2.44 2.23
C LEU A 43 -13.63 1.06 2.16
N PRO A 44 -14.48 0.79 1.15
CA PRO A 44 -14.94 -0.58 0.89
C PRO A 44 -13.78 -1.53 0.62
N ARG A 45 -13.86 -2.76 1.16
CA ARG A 45 -12.82 -3.81 0.99
C ARG A 45 -12.43 -4.06 -0.46
N GLN A 46 -13.38 -3.99 -1.39
CA GLN A 46 -13.10 -4.16 -2.83
C GLN A 46 -12.15 -3.08 -3.37
N LYS A 47 -12.33 -1.82 -2.97
CA LYS A 47 -11.42 -0.73 -3.36
C LYS A 47 -10.04 -0.94 -2.74
N VAL A 48 -9.97 -1.33 -1.47
CA VAL A 48 -8.68 -1.67 -0.83
C VAL A 48 -7.98 -2.80 -1.58
N ASN A 49 -8.68 -3.87 -1.94
CA ASN A 49 -8.09 -4.96 -2.73
C ASN A 49 -7.58 -4.51 -4.10
N TYR A 50 -8.25 -3.57 -4.75
CA TYR A 50 -7.76 -3.00 -6.01
C TYR A 50 -6.41 -2.31 -5.81
N HIS A 51 -6.29 -1.50 -4.77
CA HIS A 51 -5.04 -0.81 -4.44
C HIS A 51 -3.94 -1.77 -4.00
N LEU A 52 -4.26 -2.79 -3.19
CA LEU A 52 -3.31 -3.82 -2.78
C LEU A 52 -2.74 -4.57 -3.99
N LYS A 53 -3.59 -5.00 -4.92
CA LYS A 53 -3.15 -5.65 -6.16
C LYS A 53 -2.25 -4.75 -7.02
N ALA A 54 -2.52 -3.44 -7.02
CA ALA A 54 -1.65 -2.50 -7.73
C ALA A 54 -0.28 -2.39 -7.07
N LEU A 55 -0.22 -2.34 -5.74
CA LEU A 55 1.03 -2.31 -4.97
C LEU A 55 1.83 -3.62 -5.09
N GLU A 56 1.16 -4.78 -4.99
CA GLU A 56 1.73 -6.12 -5.11
C GLU A 56 2.38 -6.33 -6.50
N ARG A 57 1.76 -5.82 -7.57
CA ARG A 57 2.34 -5.85 -8.92
C ARG A 57 3.70 -5.14 -9.03
N HIS A 58 3.95 -4.17 -8.16
CA HIS A 58 5.22 -3.45 -8.07
C HIS A 58 6.12 -3.95 -6.93
N GLY A 59 5.75 -5.06 -6.25
CA GLY A 59 6.53 -5.64 -5.17
C GLY A 59 6.55 -4.81 -3.88
N LEU A 60 5.58 -3.91 -3.70
CA LEU A 60 5.55 -2.99 -2.55
C LEU A 60 4.86 -3.58 -1.30
N VAL A 61 4.16 -4.71 -1.44
CA VAL A 61 3.43 -5.48 -0.41
C VAL A 61 3.37 -6.95 -0.76
#